data_AF-A0A7S7ES58-F1
#
_entry.id   AF-A0A7S7ES58-F1
#
_cell.length_a   1.000
_cell.length_b   1.000
_cell.length_c   1.000
_cell.angle_alpha   90.00
_cell.angle_beta   90.00
_cell.angle_gamma   90.00
#
_symmetry.space_group_name_H-M   'P 1'
#
loop_
_entity.id
_entity.type
_entity.pdbx_description
1 polymer ?
#
loop_
_entity_poly.entity_id
_entity_poly.type
_entity_poly.pdbx_seq_one_letter_code
_entity_poly.pdbx_strand_id
1 'polypeptide(L)'
;MDEIVLKIEDYKNIEEWLKSQDEYLFPAYYPEKGEKSYPEKYLDLKNALIPYHKNVESGALLQSVNEWKQGINDQLCALSGSSECDICDQIKQLEDVVQQDPVIYLNQHGTGHVEKVIEKVIEIIKKFRFDRPSPSEIFVLLCAIQIHDIGNIFGRKGHEKSFQTIFRDVAKDIIPDTVTQRIILKIAQVHSGNINGDKDTISRAGLRIDGTWFNKVIREPVLAALLRFGDELADDSSRYDKTAFDLESIPKESIIYHAYSKCLHAVNIFNNEVNKTCYLSLEYYVDSNAVTNEYTKENQSILLIDEIFYRTKKMEQERRYCMRFLAPYLPLTEIKVRIEIESEFDLTQSEVITYSLKEDGYPTNEIVIDCNQNTGEKVKEFLKGKGWRL
;
A
#
# COMPACT_ATOMS: atom_id res chain seq x y z
N MET A 1 14.12 5.52 40.09
CA MET A 1 12.70 5.31 39.79
C MET A 1 12.69 4.41 38.57
N ASP A 2 12.21 3.19 38.72
CA ASP A 2 12.08 2.29 37.58
C ASP A 2 11.03 2.89 36.63
N GLU A 3 11.47 3.23 35.41
CA GLU A 3 10.68 3.90 34.38
C GLU A 3 9.51 3.01 33.96
N ILE A 4 8.28 3.49 34.14
CA ILE A 4 7.09 2.84 33.57
C ILE A 4 6.95 3.36 32.14
N VAL A 5 7.72 2.79 31.21
CA VAL A 5 7.41 2.94 29.78
C VAL A 5 6.16 2.12 29.51
N LEU A 6 5.05 2.80 29.19
CA LEU A 6 3.79 2.15 28.85
C LEU A 6 3.99 1.26 27.62
N LYS A 7 3.59 0.00 27.72
CA LYS A 7 3.80 -1.00 26.67
C LYS A 7 2.86 -0.75 25.50
N ILE A 8 3.38 -0.74 24.28
CA ILE A 8 2.59 -0.53 23.06
C ILE A 8 1.54 -1.63 22.84
N GLU A 9 1.77 -2.82 23.42
CA GLU A 9 0.85 -3.95 23.40
C GLU A 9 -0.52 -3.63 24.00
N ASP A 10 -0.55 -2.75 25.00
CA ASP A 10 -1.75 -2.43 25.77
C ASP A 10 -2.69 -1.47 25.01
N TYR A 11 -2.23 -0.92 23.89
CA TYR A 11 -2.95 0.09 23.12
C TYR A 11 -3.51 -0.48 21.82
N LYS A 12 -4.75 -0.13 21.49
CA LYS A 12 -5.32 -0.47 20.19
C LYS A 12 -4.78 0.44 19.08
N ASN A 13 -4.50 1.70 19.42
CA ASN A 13 -4.05 2.72 18.48
C ASN A 13 -2.67 3.27 18.92
N ILE A 14 -1.72 3.32 17.99
CA ILE A 14 -0.37 3.86 18.24
C ILE A 14 -0.36 5.37 18.47
N GLU A 15 -1.35 6.10 17.96
CA GLU A 15 -1.52 7.53 18.24
C GLU A 15 -1.93 7.76 19.70
N GLU A 16 -2.78 6.89 20.27
CA GLU A 16 -3.14 6.93 21.68
C GLU A 16 -1.93 6.58 22.56
N TRP A 17 -1.15 5.58 22.15
CA TRP A 17 0.10 5.24 22.81
C TRP A 17 1.08 6.41 22.78
N LEU A 18 1.25 7.10 21.64
CA LEU A 18 2.13 8.26 21.52
C LEU A 18 1.73 9.38 22.49
N LYS A 19 0.42 9.65 22.61
CA LYS A 19 -0.12 10.66 23.52
C LYS A 19 0.05 10.33 25.01
N SER A 20 0.20 9.05 25.36
CA SER A 20 0.40 8.63 26.75
C SER A 20 1.87 8.62 27.17
N GLN A 21 2.80 8.88 26.26
CA GLN A 21 4.24 8.88 26.57
C GLN A 21 4.66 10.16 27.29
N ASP A 22 5.61 10.02 28.21
CA ASP A 22 6.20 11.15 28.92
C ASP A 22 7.01 12.07 28.00
N GLU A 23 6.99 13.37 28.30
CA GLU A 23 7.63 14.42 27.49
C GLU A 23 9.15 14.23 27.33
N TYR A 24 9.86 13.68 28.32
CA TYR A 24 11.33 13.49 28.27
C TYR A 24 11.77 12.42 27.24
N LEU A 25 10.83 11.59 26.76
CA LEU A 25 11.09 10.59 25.72
C LEU A 25 11.18 11.22 24.33
N PHE A 26 10.81 12.50 24.20
CA PHE A 26 10.96 13.33 23.02
C PHE A 26 12.14 14.29 23.18
N PRO A 27 12.56 14.99 22.09
CA PRO A 27 13.47 16.11 22.24
C PRO A 27 12.87 17.20 23.14
N ALA A 28 13.73 18.04 23.71
CA ALA A 28 13.26 19.19 24.48
C ALA A 28 12.39 20.12 23.61
N TYR A 29 11.32 20.63 24.21
CA TYR A 29 10.50 21.70 23.66
C TYR A 29 10.18 22.70 24.78
N TYR A 30 9.77 23.90 24.40
CA TYR A 30 9.64 25.04 25.31
C TYR A 30 8.20 25.57 25.36
N PRO A 31 7.30 24.99 26.19
CA PRO A 31 5.91 25.44 26.33
C PRO A 31 5.80 26.93 26.65
N GLU A 32 6.74 27.48 27.43
CA GLU A 32 6.80 28.90 27.80
C GLU A 32 7.04 29.83 26.61
N LYS A 33 7.55 29.29 25.49
CA LYS A 33 7.70 29.99 24.20
C LYS A 33 6.54 29.71 23.25
N GLY A 34 5.49 29.04 23.71
CA GLY A 34 4.35 28.62 22.91
C GLY A 34 4.59 27.38 22.07
N GLU A 35 5.68 26.62 22.32
CA GLU A 35 5.90 25.37 21.59
C GLU A 35 4.96 24.28 22.11
N LYS A 36 4.32 23.59 21.17
CA LYS A 36 3.51 22.40 21.46
C LYS A 36 4.39 21.16 21.68
N SER A 37 3.87 20.22 22.45
CA SER A 37 4.46 18.89 22.61
C SER A 37 4.52 18.15 21.27
N TYR A 38 5.35 17.11 21.17
CA TYR A 38 5.46 16.30 19.95
C TYR A 38 4.16 15.56 19.57
N PRO A 39 3.42 14.95 20.51
CA PRO A 39 2.09 14.40 20.20
C PRO A 39 1.09 15.44 19.68
N GLU A 40 1.12 16.67 20.22
CA GLU A 40 0.28 17.77 19.73
C GLU A 40 0.71 18.25 18.34
N LYS A 41 2.02 18.37 18.08
CA LYS A 41 2.56 18.70 16.74
C LYS A 41 2.12 17.66 15.71
N TYR A 42 2.13 16.37 16.07
CA TYR A 42 1.61 15.32 15.21
C TYR A 42 0.12 15.51 14.92
N LEU A 43 -0.69 15.80 15.93
CA LEU A 43 -2.13 16.01 15.77
C LEU A 43 -2.43 17.23 14.89
N ASP A 44 -1.71 18.33 15.09
CA ASP A 44 -1.80 19.52 14.24
C ASP A 44 -1.46 19.18 12.78
N LEU A 45 -0.38 18.43 12.54
CA LEU A 45 0.03 18.00 11.21
C LEU A 45 -1.06 17.13 10.56
N LYS A 46 -1.55 16.10 11.26
CA LYS A 46 -2.65 15.24 10.80
C LYS A 46 -3.86 16.08 10.39
N ASN A 47 -4.30 17.00 11.25
CA ASN A 47 -5.46 17.84 11.00
C ASN A 47 -5.27 18.77 9.79
N ALA A 48 -4.07 19.36 9.65
CA ALA A 48 -3.74 20.21 8.52
C ALA A 48 -3.69 19.45 7.19
N LEU A 49 -3.47 18.13 7.22
CA LEU A 49 -3.38 17.28 6.04
C LEU A 49 -4.71 16.66 5.59
N ILE A 50 -5.76 16.68 6.44
CA ILE A 50 -7.10 16.17 6.09
C ILE A 50 -7.64 16.70 4.75
N PRO A 51 -7.54 18.00 4.42
CA PRO A 51 -8.00 18.51 3.13
C PRO A 51 -7.25 17.91 1.95
N TYR A 52 -5.97 17.59 2.12
CA TYR A 52 -5.14 16.98 1.09
C TYR A 52 -5.49 15.51 0.90
N HIS A 53 -5.64 14.75 1.99
CA HIS A 53 -6.05 13.34 1.92
C HIS A 53 -7.38 13.12 1.22
N LYS A 54 -8.36 14.01 1.45
CA LYS A 54 -9.67 13.95 0.77
C LYS A 54 -9.57 14.15 -0.74
N ASN A 55 -8.51 14.81 -1.21
CA ASN A 55 -8.31 15.15 -2.62
C ASN A 55 -7.33 14.20 -3.34
N VAL A 56 -6.73 13.23 -2.64
CA VAL A 56 -5.81 12.24 -3.24
C VAL A 56 -6.50 11.47 -4.36
N GLU A 57 -7.74 11.05 -4.14
CA GLU A 57 -8.55 10.31 -5.12
C GLU A 57 -8.87 11.15 -6.35
N SER A 58 -9.24 12.43 -6.13
CA SER A 58 -9.48 13.39 -7.22
C SER A 58 -8.24 13.69 -8.06
N GLY A 59 -7.06 13.60 -7.44
CA GLY A 59 -5.77 13.81 -8.09
C GLY A 59 -5.39 12.74 -9.10
N ALA A 60 -5.53 11.47 -8.70
CA ALA A 60 -5.31 10.33 -9.59
C ALA A 60 -6.29 10.35 -10.77
N LEU A 61 -7.55 10.66 -10.50
CA LEU A 61 -8.59 10.89 -11.52
C LEU A 61 -8.17 11.95 -12.54
N LEU A 62 -7.73 13.13 -12.06
CA LEU A 62 -7.27 14.22 -12.91
C LEU A 62 -6.05 13.85 -13.74
N GLN A 63 -5.11 13.08 -13.18
CA GLN A 63 -3.94 12.62 -13.94
C GLN A 63 -4.35 11.68 -15.07
N SER A 64 -5.21 10.69 -14.81
CA SER A 64 -5.63 9.75 -15.86
C SER A 64 -6.38 10.47 -16.99
N VAL A 65 -7.21 11.48 -16.66
CA VAL A 65 -7.82 12.38 -17.66
C VAL A 65 -6.76 13.16 -18.45
N ASN A 66 -5.72 13.67 -17.80
CA ASN A 66 -4.66 14.41 -18.47
C ASN A 66 -3.80 13.53 -19.39
N GLU A 67 -3.48 12.30 -18.96
CA GLU A 67 -2.73 11.33 -19.78
C GLU A 67 -3.53 10.92 -21.01
N TRP A 68 -4.84 10.69 -20.85
CA TRP A 68 -5.74 10.43 -21.98
C TRP A 68 -5.83 11.61 -22.95
N LYS A 69 -5.98 12.83 -22.41
CA LYS A 69 -6.00 14.05 -23.22
C LYS A 69 -4.69 14.22 -24.01
N GLN A 70 -3.56 13.89 -23.40
CA GLN A 70 -2.27 13.91 -24.07
C GLN A 70 -2.19 12.84 -25.17
N GLY A 71 -2.64 11.61 -24.90
CA GLY A 71 -2.72 10.54 -25.90
C GLY A 71 -3.56 10.91 -27.12
N ILE A 72 -4.72 11.56 -26.91
CA ILE A 72 -5.55 12.09 -27.99
C ILE A 72 -4.80 13.16 -28.79
N ASN A 73 -4.14 14.11 -28.12
CA ASN A 73 -3.39 15.16 -28.80
C ASN A 73 -2.22 14.60 -29.63
N ASP A 74 -1.50 13.60 -29.10
CA ASP A 74 -0.39 12.96 -29.81
C ASP A 74 -0.88 12.24 -31.07
N GLN A 75 -2.03 11.56 -30.99
CA GLN A 75 -2.68 10.91 -32.15
C GLN A 75 -3.23 11.93 -33.17
N LEU A 76 -3.83 13.03 -32.72
CA LEU A 76 -4.28 14.13 -33.59
C LEU A 76 -3.09 14.79 -34.32
N CYS A 77 -1.95 14.96 -33.64
CA CYS A 77 -0.72 15.44 -34.26
C CYS A 77 -0.21 14.46 -35.33
N ALA A 78 -0.26 13.15 -35.07
CA ALA A 78 0.11 12.13 -36.06
C ALA A 78 -0.80 12.13 -37.31
N LEU A 79 -2.10 12.39 -37.14
CA LEU A 79 -3.04 12.54 -38.26
C LEU A 79 -2.68 13.71 -39.18
N SER A 80 -2.25 14.85 -38.62
CA SER A 80 -1.95 16.05 -39.40
C SER A 80 -0.75 15.94 -40.35
N GLY A 81 0.00 14.83 -40.30
CA GLY A 81 1.12 14.53 -41.20
C GLY A 81 0.93 13.31 -42.12
N SER A 82 -0.24 12.68 -42.15
CA SER A 82 -0.46 11.36 -42.79
C SER A 82 -1.10 11.45 -44.18
N SER A 83 -0.92 10.41 -45.01
CA SER A 83 -1.47 10.31 -46.37
C SER A 83 -2.94 9.87 -46.40
N GLU A 84 -3.71 10.20 -47.45
CA GLU A 84 -5.17 9.93 -47.53
C GLU A 84 -5.59 8.47 -47.28
N CYS A 85 -4.71 7.50 -47.56
CA CYS A 85 -5.00 6.07 -47.38
C CYS A 85 -4.88 5.61 -45.91
N ASP A 86 -4.10 6.31 -45.07
CA ASP A 86 -3.90 5.99 -43.65
C ASP A 86 -4.93 6.65 -42.73
N ILE A 87 -5.67 7.64 -43.24
CA ILE A 87 -6.58 8.49 -42.44
C ILE A 87 -7.76 7.67 -41.89
N CYS A 88 -8.33 6.73 -42.65
CA CYS A 88 -9.48 5.95 -42.19
C CYS A 88 -9.15 5.01 -41.02
N ASP A 89 -8.00 4.32 -41.07
CA ASP A 89 -7.58 3.42 -40.01
C ASP A 89 -7.17 4.20 -38.74
N GLN A 90 -6.56 5.38 -38.92
CA GLN A 90 -6.17 6.27 -37.82
C GLN A 90 -7.37 6.99 -37.19
N ILE A 91 -8.39 7.37 -37.97
CA ILE A 91 -9.67 7.91 -37.44
C ILE A 91 -10.35 6.87 -36.56
N LYS A 92 -10.37 5.60 -37.00
CA LYS A 92 -10.97 4.50 -36.22
C LYS A 92 -10.24 4.27 -34.90
N GLN A 93 -8.91 4.36 -34.90
CA GLN A 93 -8.10 4.30 -33.67
C GLN A 93 -8.39 5.47 -32.72
N LEU A 94 -8.62 6.67 -33.24
CA LEU A 94 -9.03 7.83 -32.45
C LEU A 94 -10.46 7.70 -31.90
N GLU A 95 -11.38 7.14 -32.68
CA GLU A 95 -12.72 6.79 -32.20
C GLU A 95 -12.64 5.78 -31.04
N ASP A 96 -11.77 4.77 -31.15
CA ASP A 96 -11.56 3.79 -30.09
C ASP A 96 -10.96 4.42 -28.82
N VAL A 97 -9.99 5.34 -28.93
CA VAL A 97 -9.40 6.04 -27.77
C VAL A 97 -10.39 7.03 -27.15
N VAL A 98 -11.20 7.73 -27.95
CA VAL A 98 -12.23 8.64 -27.46
C VAL A 98 -13.37 7.89 -26.76
N GLN A 99 -13.64 6.64 -27.17
CA GLN A 99 -14.64 5.78 -26.51
C GLN A 99 -14.13 5.09 -25.24
N GLN A 100 -12.82 5.10 -24.96
CA GLN A 100 -12.27 4.61 -23.70
C GLN A 100 -12.53 5.62 -22.58
N ASP A 101 -13.02 5.15 -21.43
CA ASP A 101 -13.14 5.96 -20.23
C ASP A 101 -11.75 6.11 -19.60
N PRO A 102 -11.16 7.33 -19.59
CA PRO A 102 -9.79 7.51 -19.09
C PRO A 102 -9.68 7.47 -17.58
N VAL A 103 -10.81 7.37 -16.88
CA VAL A 103 -10.84 7.43 -15.43
C VAL A 103 -10.30 6.12 -14.87
N ILE A 104 -9.05 6.11 -14.39
CA ILE A 104 -8.60 5.09 -13.44
C ILE A 104 -9.22 5.46 -12.10
N TYR A 105 -10.38 4.87 -11.83
CA TYR A 105 -11.01 4.97 -10.52
C TYR A 105 -10.23 4.08 -9.56
N LEU A 106 -9.32 4.70 -8.80
CA LEU A 106 -8.58 3.98 -7.77
C LEU A 106 -9.56 3.48 -6.70
N ASN A 107 -9.24 2.31 -6.13
CA ASN A 107 -9.82 1.88 -4.86
C ASN A 107 -9.56 2.94 -3.76
N GLN A 108 -10.30 2.94 -2.66
CA GLN A 108 -10.26 4.02 -1.66
C GLN A 108 -8.82 4.29 -1.17
N HIS A 109 -8.30 5.50 -1.43
CA HIS A 109 -6.95 5.99 -1.09
C HIS A 109 -7.01 7.28 -0.23
N GLY A 110 -8.20 7.70 0.22
CA GLY A 110 -8.40 8.85 1.09
C GLY A 110 -7.93 8.66 2.53
N THR A 111 -8.54 9.38 3.48
CA THR A 111 -8.14 9.37 4.91
C THR A 111 -8.19 7.97 5.54
N GLY A 112 -9.11 7.10 5.07
CA GLY A 112 -9.22 5.72 5.55
C GLY A 112 -7.97 4.87 5.26
N HIS A 113 -7.27 5.14 4.15
CA HIS A 113 -6.03 4.44 3.82
C HIS A 113 -4.93 4.73 4.84
N VAL A 114 -4.70 6.02 5.14
CA VAL A 114 -3.69 6.43 6.14
C VAL A 114 -3.97 5.79 7.50
N GLU A 115 -5.22 5.76 7.94
CA GLU A 115 -5.62 5.09 9.18
C GLU A 115 -5.33 3.60 9.15
N LYS A 116 -5.57 2.94 8.00
CA LYS A 116 -5.29 1.52 7.82
C LYS A 116 -3.80 1.20 7.82
N VAL A 117 -2.96 2.05 7.20
CA VAL A 117 -1.50 1.94 7.29
C VAL A 117 -1.05 2.03 8.75
N ILE A 118 -1.59 2.98 9.52
CA ILE A 118 -1.31 3.11 10.96
C ILE A 118 -1.71 1.84 11.73
N GLU A 119 -2.88 1.27 11.45
CA GLU A 119 -3.35 0.01 12.03
C GLU A 119 -2.38 -1.14 11.74
N LYS A 120 -1.94 -1.30 10.49
CA LYS A 120 -1.02 -2.38 10.11
C LYS A 120 0.38 -2.18 10.68
N VAL A 121 0.85 -0.94 10.77
CA VAL A 121 2.13 -0.62 11.41
C VAL A 121 2.12 -1.00 12.90
N ILE A 122 1.04 -0.71 13.66
CA ILE A 122 0.99 -1.14 15.07
C ILE A 122 0.89 -2.67 15.20
N GLU A 123 0.15 -3.35 14.32
CA GLU A 123 0.13 -4.83 14.29
C GLU A 123 1.54 -5.40 14.10
N ILE A 124 2.32 -4.84 13.17
CA ILE A 124 3.71 -5.23 12.92
C ILE A 124 4.57 -4.97 14.17
N ILE A 125 4.51 -3.78 14.75
CA ILE A 125 5.35 -3.41 15.91
C ILE A 125 5.04 -4.28 17.13
N LYS A 126 3.77 -4.67 17.35
CA LYS A 126 3.38 -5.60 18.41
C LYS A 126 4.02 -6.98 18.27
N LYS A 127 4.47 -7.34 17.06
CA LYS A 127 5.19 -8.60 16.78
C LYS A 127 6.71 -8.47 16.94
N PHE A 128 7.23 -7.28 17.22
CA PHE A 128 8.66 -7.12 17.49
C PHE A 128 9.05 -7.86 18.77
N ARG A 129 10.14 -8.62 18.69
CA ARG A 129 10.64 -9.40 19.83
C ARG A 129 11.36 -8.55 20.85
N PHE A 130 12.11 -7.58 20.37
CA PHE A 130 12.94 -6.69 21.16
C PHE A 130 13.09 -5.35 20.44
N ASP A 131 13.62 -4.36 21.16
CA ASP A 131 14.07 -3.07 20.60
C ASP A 131 13.02 -2.38 19.72
N ARG A 132 11.80 -2.26 20.25
CA ARG A 132 10.68 -1.56 19.59
C ARG A 132 11.06 -0.10 19.27
N PRO A 133 10.41 0.53 18.29
CA PRO A 133 10.61 1.96 18.04
C PRO A 133 10.35 2.79 19.29
N SER A 134 11.24 3.73 19.59
CA SER A 134 11.06 4.70 20.68
C SER A 134 9.91 5.68 20.38
N PRO A 135 9.37 6.41 21.38
CA PRO A 135 8.36 7.44 21.14
C PRO A 135 8.79 8.48 20.09
N SER A 136 10.07 8.86 20.09
CA SER A 136 10.66 9.74 19.08
C SER A 136 10.61 9.14 17.67
N GLU A 137 10.92 7.86 17.52
CA GLU A 137 10.81 7.13 16.25
C GLU A 137 9.35 6.99 15.79
N ILE A 138 8.42 6.73 16.71
CA ILE A 138 6.99 6.66 16.40
C ILE A 138 6.42 8.00 15.96
N PHE A 139 6.83 9.11 16.60
CA PHE A 139 6.47 10.45 16.13
C PHE A 139 6.90 10.66 14.67
N VAL A 140 8.16 10.38 14.35
CA VAL A 140 8.70 10.53 12.99
C VAL A 140 7.97 9.62 12.00
N LEU A 141 7.75 8.35 12.37
CA LEU A 141 7.05 7.36 11.54
C LEU A 141 5.61 7.80 11.25
N LEU A 142 4.86 8.24 12.26
CA LEU A 142 3.49 8.70 12.08
C LEU A 142 3.42 9.95 11.21
N CYS A 143 4.33 10.91 11.38
CA CYS A 143 4.42 12.05 10.46
C CYS A 143 4.72 11.60 9.01
N ALA A 144 5.58 10.60 8.82
CA ALA A 144 5.90 10.07 7.49
C ALA A 144 4.69 9.36 6.86
N ILE A 145 3.95 8.56 7.65
CA ILE A 145 2.69 7.92 7.21
C ILE A 145 1.67 8.97 6.79
N GLN A 146 1.53 10.09 7.50
CA GLN A 146 0.57 11.12 7.10
C GLN A 146 0.87 11.74 5.73
N ILE A 147 2.11 11.69 5.25
CA ILE A 147 2.52 12.40 4.03
C ILE A 147 2.89 11.49 2.86
N HIS A 148 2.99 10.17 3.08
CA HIS A 148 3.53 9.23 2.07
C HIS A 148 2.78 9.30 0.74
N ASP A 149 1.45 9.39 0.80
CA ASP A 149 0.56 9.36 -0.37
C ASP A 149 0.04 10.73 -0.83
N ILE A 150 0.42 11.83 -0.16
CA ILE A 150 0.00 13.19 -0.55
C ILE A 150 0.48 13.55 -1.97
N GLY A 151 1.57 12.94 -2.43
CA GLY A 151 2.06 13.09 -3.80
C GLY A 151 1.05 12.65 -4.86
N ASN A 152 0.18 11.68 -4.55
CA ASN A 152 -0.81 11.13 -5.47
C ASN A 152 -1.91 12.14 -5.84
N ILE A 153 -2.08 13.23 -5.09
CA ILE A 153 -3.00 14.35 -5.41
C ILE A 153 -2.69 14.98 -6.78
N PHE A 154 -1.46 14.86 -7.27
CA PHE A 154 -1.07 15.46 -8.54
C PHE A 154 -0.92 14.41 -9.65
N GLY A 155 -0.93 13.12 -9.30
CA GLY A 155 -0.68 11.98 -10.20
C GLY A 155 0.56 11.13 -9.84
N ARG A 156 1.01 10.27 -10.76
CA ARG A 156 2.17 9.36 -10.71
C ARG A 156 3.38 9.85 -11.53
N LYS A 157 3.21 10.76 -12.51
CA LYS A 157 4.31 11.30 -13.34
C LYS A 157 4.73 12.72 -12.93
N GLY A 158 5.88 12.84 -12.26
CA GLY A 158 6.60 14.13 -12.06
C GLY A 158 6.40 14.83 -10.71
N HIS A 159 5.92 14.12 -9.69
CA HIS A 159 5.37 14.73 -8.45
C HIS A 159 6.33 14.90 -7.27
N GLU A 160 7.56 14.40 -7.36
CA GLU A 160 8.49 14.45 -6.22
C GLU A 160 8.82 15.89 -5.76
N LYS A 161 8.63 16.90 -6.63
CA LYS A 161 8.82 18.32 -6.31
C LYS A 161 7.56 19.01 -5.74
N SER A 162 6.34 18.54 -6.07
CA SER A 162 5.10 19.18 -5.63
C SER A 162 4.76 18.82 -4.19
N PHE A 163 4.91 17.56 -3.79
CA PHE A 163 4.56 17.13 -2.43
C PHE A 163 5.55 17.67 -1.37
N GLN A 164 6.85 17.77 -1.69
CA GLN A 164 7.83 18.40 -0.80
C GLN A 164 7.50 19.87 -0.51
N THR A 165 6.86 20.55 -1.47
CA THR A 165 6.45 21.95 -1.32
C THR A 165 5.24 22.03 -0.40
N ILE A 166 4.22 21.19 -0.62
CA ILE A 166 3.04 21.10 0.22
C ILE A 166 3.40 20.73 1.66
N PHE A 167 4.22 19.71 1.84
CA PHE A 167 4.66 19.33 3.18
C PHE A 167 5.41 20.47 3.85
N ARG A 168 6.32 21.16 3.15
CA ARG A 168 7.01 22.33 3.72
C ARG A 168 6.06 23.45 4.08
N ASP A 169 5.07 23.72 3.24
CA ASP A 169 4.08 24.78 3.48
C ASP A 169 3.20 24.49 4.69
N VAL A 170 2.80 23.23 4.87
CA VAL A 170 2.01 22.79 6.03
C VAL A 170 2.88 22.67 7.29
N ALA A 171 4.08 22.09 7.17
CA ALA A 171 4.93 21.76 8.30
C ALA A 171 5.72 22.96 8.84
N LYS A 172 5.94 24.04 8.07
CA LYS A 172 6.77 25.18 8.52
C LYS A 172 6.33 25.77 9.87
N ASP A 173 5.01 25.79 10.12
CA ASP A 173 4.44 26.39 11.33
C ASP A 173 4.23 25.35 12.45
N ILE A 174 4.30 24.05 12.14
CA ILE A 174 4.02 22.93 13.06
C ILE A 174 5.32 22.27 13.53
N ILE A 175 6.21 21.98 12.58
CA ILE A 175 7.52 21.36 12.76
C ILE A 175 8.56 22.31 12.14
N PRO A 176 8.93 23.40 12.81
CA PRO A 176 9.80 24.43 12.23
C PRO A 176 11.24 23.94 11.96
N ASP A 177 11.66 22.86 12.63
CA ASP A 177 13.00 22.29 12.44
C ASP A 177 13.13 21.57 11.09
N THR A 178 13.97 22.14 10.23
CA THR A 178 14.24 21.61 8.88
C THR A 178 14.91 20.23 8.89
N VAL A 179 15.64 19.87 9.95
CA VAL A 179 16.26 18.54 10.08
C VAL A 179 15.18 17.48 10.26
N THR A 180 14.22 17.73 11.15
CA THR A 180 13.04 16.89 11.40
C THR A 180 12.22 16.73 10.12
N GLN A 181 11.91 17.84 9.45
CA GLN A 181 11.18 17.81 8.17
C GLN A 181 11.88 16.93 7.13
N ARG A 182 13.20 17.04 7.02
CA ARG A 182 14.00 16.25 6.06
C ARG A 182 13.99 14.76 6.39
N ILE A 183 14.08 14.37 7.66
CA ILE A 183 14.01 12.97 8.09
C ILE A 183 12.64 12.38 7.71
N ILE A 184 11.57 13.09 8.05
CA ILE A 184 10.19 12.69 7.73
C ILE A 184 10.00 12.52 6.22
N LEU A 185 10.44 13.50 5.42
CA LEU A 185 10.36 13.45 3.96
C LEU A 185 11.14 12.27 3.37
N LYS A 186 12.36 12.02 3.84
CA LYS A 186 13.18 10.91 3.34
C LYS A 186 12.52 9.55 3.58
N ILE A 187 11.98 9.35 4.78
CA ILE A 187 11.28 8.10 5.13
C ILE A 187 10.02 7.96 4.26
N ALA A 188 9.23 9.03 4.12
CA ALA A 188 8.04 9.02 3.29
C ALA A 188 8.35 8.75 1.80
N GLN A 189 9.46 9.25 1.25
CA GLN A 189 9.78 9.13 -0.18
C GLN A 189 10.08 7.71 -0.66
N VAL A 190 10.56 6.83 0.22
CA VAL A 190 11.06 5.52 -0.18
C VAL A 190 10.01 4.41 -0.12
N HIS A 191 8.77 4.75 0.27
CA HIS A 191 7.67 3.79 0.41
C HIS A 191 7.34 3.11 -0.93
N SER A 192 7.50 3.78 -2.07
CA SER A 192 7.21 3.24 -3.39
C SER A 192 8.21 3.72 -4.47
N GLY A 193 8.01 3.25 -5.71
CA GLY A 193 8.76 3.74 -6.88
C GLY A 193 10.15 3.13 -7.08
N ASN A 194 11.02 3.90 -7.73
CA ASN A 194 12.40 3.54 -7.99
C ASN A 194 13.31 4.77 -7.85
N ILE A 195 14.58 4.55 -7.48
CA ILE A 195 15.61 5.59 -7.45
C ILE A 195 16.59 5.28 -8.59
N ASN A 196 16.63 6.14 -9.61
CA ASN A 196 17.47 5.96 -10.79
C ASN A 196 17.25 4.59 -11.49
N GLY A 197 16.00 4.12 -11.54
CA GLY A 197 15.65 2.81 -12.12
C GLY A 197 15.85 1.61 -11.18
N ASP A 198 16.41 1.81 -9.98
CA ASP A 198 16.58 0.76 -8.97
C ASP A 198 15.38 0.74 -8.01
N LYS A 199 14.76 -0.44 -7.84
CA LYS A 199 13.63 -0.63 -6.91
C LYS A 199 14.07 -0.71 -5.44
N ASP A 200 15.38 -0.83 -5.15
CA ASP A 200 15.95 -0.77 -3.80
C ASP A 200 16.01 0.68 -3.27
N THR A 201 14.85 1.30 -3.05
CA THR A 201 14.73 2.70 -2.64
C THR A 201 15.30 2.98 -1.24
N ILE A 202 15.17 2.06 -0.29
CA ILE A 202 15.56 2.22 1.12
C ILE A 202 17.10 2.23 1.23
N SER A 203 17.79 1.31 0.55
CA SER A 203 19.26 1.29 0.58
C SER A 203 19.87 2.45 -0.20
N ARG A 204 19.19 2.94 -1.24
CA ARG A 204 19.69 3.99 -2.13
C ARG A 204 19.42 5.41 -1.63
N ALA A 205 18.46 5.61 -0.74
CA ALA A 205 18.06 6.93 -0.26
C ALA A 205 19.02 7.57 0.77
N GLY A 206 20.11 6.87 1.15
CA GLY A 206 21.07 7.38 2.14
C GLY A 206 20.42 7.58 3.50
N LEU A 207 19.55 6.65 3.89
CA LEU A 207 18.93 6.57 5.21
C LEU A 207 19.96 6.12 6.24
N ARG A 208 19.91 6.71 7.43
CA ARG A 208 20.91 6.48 8.49
C ARG A 208 20.36 5.52 9.55
N ILE A 209 21.05 4.41 9.77
CA ILE A 209 20.69 3.43 10.81
C ILE A 209 21.02 3.96 12.22
N ASP A 210 22.06 4.77 12.33
CA ASP A 210 22.59 5.39 13.54
C ASP A 210 22.38 6.92 13.52
N GLY A 211 21.40 7.39 12.75
CA GLY A 211 21.07 8.80 12.65
C GLY A 211 20.62 9.34 14.01
N THR A 212 21.17 10.48 14.43
CA THR A 212 20.74 11.15 15.66
C THR A 212 19.84 12.33 15.34
N TRP A 213 18.70 12.40 16.01
CA TRP A 213 17.78 13.52 16.03
C TRP A 213 17.70 14.06 17.46
N PHE A 214 18.24 15.26 17.71
CA PHE A 214 18.38 15.82 19.07
C PHE A 214 18.93 14.82 20.11
N ASN A 215 20.04 14.15 19.78
CA ASN A 215 20.68 13.10 20.59
C ASN A 215 19.83 11.84 20.84
N LYS A 216 18.68 11.69 20.19
CA LYS A 216 17.91 10.44 20.15
C LYS A 216 18.27 9.68 18.87
N VAL A 217 18.43 8.36 18.97
CA VAL A 217 18.69 7.50 17.80
C VAL A 217 17.40 7.31 17.03
N ILE A 218 17.46 7.51 15.71
CA ILE A 218 16.37 7.27 14.76
C ILE A 218 16.86 6.26 13.73
N ARG A 219 16.29 5.05 13.73
CA ARG A 219 16.62 4.00 12.77
C ARG A 219 15.85 4.21 11.48
N GLU A 220 16.26 5.20 10.68
CA GLU A 220 15.55 5.61 9.46
C GLU A 220 15.20 4.43 8.52
N PRO A 221 16.08 3.44 8.24
CA PRO A 221 15.73 2.29 7.41
C PRO A 221 14.64 1.39 8.00
N VAL A 222 14.60 1.26 9.33
CA VAL A 222 13.56 0.48 10.03
C VAL A 222 12.21 1.17 9.89
N LEU A 223 12.17 2.50 10.07
CA LEU A 223 10.94 3.28 9.92
C LEU A 223 10.43 3.28 8.47
N ALA A 224 11.33 3.40 7.50
CA ALA A 224 10.99 3.28 6.09
C ALA A 224 10.42 1.89 5.73
N ALA A 225 11.03 0.82 6.25
CA ALA A 225 10.53 -0.54 6.03
C ALA A 225 9.19 -0.79 6.73
N LEU A 226 8.97 -0.22 7.93
CA LEU A 226 7.68 -0.27 8.62
C LEU A 226 6.59 0.44 7.80
N LEU A 227 6.85 1.65 7.30
CA LEU A 227 5.91 2.39 6.46
C LEU A 227 5.59 1.61 5.19
N ARG A 228 6.61 1.19 4.44
CA ARG A 228 6.44 0.48 3.16
C ARG A 228 5.70 -0.84 3.32
N PHE A 229 6.05 -1.64 4.33
CA PHE A 229 5.37 -2.91 4.55
C PHE A 229 3.97 -2.71 5.13
N GLY A 230 3.79 -1.74 6.03
CA GLY A 230 2.47 -1.36 6.54
C GLY A 230 1.51 -0.90 5.43
N ASP A 231 2.02 -0.15 4.45
CA ASP A 231 1.28 0.27 3.26
C ASP A 231 0.87 -0.93 2.39
N GLU A 232 1.78 -1.86 2.11
CA GLU A 232 1.43 -3.08 1.36
C GLU A 232 0.39 -3.95 2.09
N LEU A 233 0.41 -4.00 3.43
CA LEU A 233 -0.56 -4.75 4.23
C LEU A 233 -1.89 -4.00 4.46
N ALA A 234 -1.98 -2.72 4.09
CA ALA A 234 -3.19 -1.92 4.25
C ALA A 234 -4.26 -2.24 3.20
N ASP A 235 -3.97 -3.12 2.23
CA ASP A 235 -4.97 -3.69 1.35
C ASP A 235 -5.91 -4.65 2.11
N ASP A 236 -7.21 -4.36 2.09
CA ASP A 236 -8.28 -5.28 2.49
C ASP A 236 -9.63 -4.89 1.84
N SER A 237 -10.70 -5.59 2.24
CA SER A 237 -12.06 -5.32 1.79
C SER A 237 -12.61 -3.95 2.17
N SER A 238 -11.95 -3.15 3.01
CA SER A 238 -12.36 -1.76 3.21
C SER A 238 -12.00 -0.86 2.01
N ARG A 239 -11.11 -1.32 1.12
CA ARG A 239 -10.64 -0.52 -0.01
C ARG A 239 -11.58 -0.48 -1.21
N TYR A 240 -12.49 -1.46 -1.37
CA TYR A 240 -13.41 -1.41 -2.50
C TYR A 240 -14.49 -0.35 -2.25
N ASP A 241 -14.73 0.51 -3.25
CA ASP A 241 -15.88 1.41 -3.18
C ASP A 241 -17.17 0.63 -3.37
N LYS A 242 -17.82 0.28 -2.25
CA LYS A 242 -19.07 -0.47 -2.26
C LYS A 242 -20.17 0.26 -3.03
N THR A 243 -20.26 1.57 -2.89
CA THR A 243 -21.35 2.35 -3.51
C THR A 243 -21.18 2.37 -5.02
N ALA A 244 -19.98 2.69 -5.51
CA ALA A 244 -19.68 2.69 -6.93
C ALA A 244 -19.77 1.27 -7.54
N PHE A 245 -19.39 0.24 -6.78
CA PHE A 245 -19.49 -1.15 -7.21
C PHE A 245 -20.95 -1.60 -7.35
N ASP A 246 -21.79 -1.29 -6.36
CA ASP A 246 -23.22 -1.64 -6.37
C ASP A 246 -24.01 -0.84 -7.42
N LEU A 247 -23.57 0.38 -7.75
CA LEU A 247 -24.16 1.21 -8.81
C LEU A 247 -23.60 0.92 -10.21
N GLU A 248 -22.70 -0.07 -10.35
CA GLU A 248 -22.00 -0.41 -11.61
C GLU A 248 -21.33 0.81 -12.28
N SER A 249 -20.89 1.77 -11.46
CA SER A 249 -20.30 3.03 -11.93
C SER A 249 -18.77 3.01 -11.93
N ILE A 250 -18.16 1.84 -11.74
CA ILE A 250 -16.71 1.65 -11.78
C ILE A 250 -16.29 1.41 -13.24
N PRO A 251 -15.32 2.17 -13.76
CA PRO A 251 -14.74 1.95 -15.09
C PRO A 251 -14.21 0.52 -15.25
N LYS A 252 -14.42 -0.08 -16.43
CA LYS A 252 -14.15 -1.51 -16.68
C LYS A 252 -12.72 -1.93 -16.34
N GLU A 253 -11.76 -1.05 -16.63
CA GLU A 253 -10.33 -1.22 -16.40
C GLU A 253 -9.96 -1.22 -14.92
N SER A 254 -10.85 -0.69 -14.07
CA SER A 254 -10.65 -0.55 -12.62
C SER A 254 -11.38 -1.63 -11.82
N ILE A 255 -12.40 -2.28 -12.39
CA ILE A 255 -13.24 -3.28 -11.70
C ILE A 255 -12.40 -4.40 -11.06
N ILE A 256 -11.34 -4.86 -11.73
CA ILE A 256 -10.47 -5.93 -11.22
C ILE A 256 -9.86 -5.59 -9.85
N TYR A 257 -9.47 -4.33 -9.62
CA TYR A 257 -8.88 -3.91 -8.35
C TYR A 257 -9.91 -3.89 -7.22
N HIS A 258 -11.15 -3.52 -7.54
CA HIS A 258 -12.26 -3.56 -6.60
C HIS A 258 -12.69 -5.00 -6.31
N ALA A 259 -12.76 -5.86 -7.32
CA ALA A 259 -13.06 -7.28 -7.16
C ALA A 259 -12.01 -7.98 -6.29
N TYR A 260 -10.72 -7.70 -6.51
CA TYR A 260 -9.63 -8.18 -5.66
C TYR A 260 -9.76 -7.68 -4.22
N SER A 261 -10.00 -6.38 -4.03
CA SER A 261 -10.12 -5.81 -2.68
C SER A 261 -11.32 -6.42 -1.96
N LYS A 262 -12.47 -6.55 -2.65
CA LYS A 262 -13.70 -7.12 -2.11
C LYS A 262 -13.51 -8.54 -1.59
N CYS A 263 -12.75 -9.39 -2.27
CA CYS A 263 -12.55 -10.77 -1.85
C CYS A 263 -11.48 -10.95 -0.76
N LEU A 264 -10.59 -9.98 -0.55
CA LEU A 264 -9.58 -10.04 0.52
C LEU A 264 -10.17 -9.67 1.88
N HIS A 265 -10.60 -10.69 2.63
CA HIS A 265 -11.33 -10.50 3.88
C HIS A 265 -10.41 -10.27 5.08
N ALA A 266 -9.24 -10.90 5.11
CA ALA A 266 -8.34 -10.77 6.26
C ALA A 266 -6.86 -10.80 5.88
N VAL A 267 -6.10 -9.91 6.52
CA VAL A 267 -4.64 -9.80 6.44
C VAL A 267 -4.09 -9.77 7.87
N ASN A 268 -3.54 -10.90 8.34
CA ASN A 268 -3.18 -11.10 9.74
C ASN A 268 -1.76 -11.63 9.90
N ILE A 269 -1.04 -11.15 10.92
CA ILE A 269 0.29 -11.67 11.29
C ILE A 269 0.17 -12.62 12.48
N PHE A 270 0.57 -13.87 12.29
CA PHE A 270 0.56 -14.91 13.31
C PHE A 270 1.97 -15.29 13.74
N ASN A 271 2.10 -15.77 14.97
CA ASN A 271 3.34 -16.36 15.46
C ASN A 271 3.35 -17.85 15.13
N ASN A 272 4.48 -18.35 14.66
CA ASN A 272 4.77 -19.77 14.64
C ASN A 272 5.49 -20.14 15.94
N GLU A 273 4.75 -20.77 16.85
CA GLU A 273 5.26 -21.13 18.17
C GLU A 273 6.36 -22.19 18.16
N VAL A 274 6.47 -22.98 17.08
CA VAL A 274 7.41 -24.10 16.97
C VAL A 274 8.81 -23.59 16.65
N ASN A 275 8.95 -22.82 15.56
CA ASN A 275 10.24 -22.33 15.10
C ASN A 275 10.55 -20.91 15.59
N LYS A 276 9.65 -20.30 16.38
CA LYS A 276 9.70 -18.89 16.76
C LYS A 276 9.96 -18.05 15.52
N THR A 277 9.02 -18.03 14.58
CA THR A 277 8.97 -17.07 13.46
C THR A 277 7.58 -16.44 13.41
N CYS A 278 7.34 -15.54 12.48
CA CYS A 278 6.01 -15.03 12.16
C CYS A 278 5.63 -15.44 10.72
N TYR A 279 4.33 -15.55 10.46
CA TYR A 279 3.79 -15.68 9.10
C TYR A 279 2.62 -14.75 8.87
N LEU A 280 2.45 -14.32 7.63
CA LEU A 280 1.29 -13.56 7.18
C LEU A 280 0.21 -14.55 6.72
N SER A 281 -1.05 -14.36 7.11
CA SER A 281 -2.20 -15.10 6.59
C SER A 281 -3.07 -14.17 5.77
N LEU A 282 -3.37 -14.56 4.55
CA LEU A 282 -4.29 -13.89 3.64
C LEU A 282 -5.50 -14.79 3.41
N GLU A 283 -6.68 -14.31 3.79
CA GLU A 283 -7.94 -15.03 3.63
C GLU A 283 -8.78 -14.36 2.53
N TYR A 284 -9.05 -15.11 1.46
CA TYR A 284 -9.88 -14.69 0.36
C TYR A 284 -11.19 -15.49 0.31
N TYR A 285 -12.30 -14.80 0.07
CA TYR A 285 -13.62 -15.39 -0.16
C TYR A 285 -14.12 -14.97 -1.55
N VAL A 286 -14.35 -15.95 -2.42
CA VAL A 286 -14.62 -15.73 -3.85
C VAL A 286 -15.89 -16.46 -4.24
N ASP A 287 -16.86 -15.74 -4.80
CA ASP A 287 -18.04 -16.37 -5.40
C ASP A 287 -17.65 -17.23 -6.62
N SER A 288 -18.25 -18.40 -6.79
CA SER A 288 -17.93 -19.33 -7.89
C SER A 288 -17.99 -18.68 -9.28
N ASN A 289 -18.94 -17.77 -9.51
CA ASN A 289 -19.08 -17.05 -10.77
C ASN A 289 -17.94 -16.05 -11.03
N ALA A 290 -17.32 -15.52 -9.97
CA ALA A 290 -16.19 -14.63 -10.11
C ALA A 290 -14.92 -15.35 -10.59
N VAL A 291 -14.89 -16.68 -10.51
CA VAL A 291 -13.79 -17.51 -11.06
C VAL A 291 -13.79 -17.51 -12.59
N THR A 292 -14.96 -17.36 -13.21
CA THR A 292 -15.13 -17.33 -14.68
C THR A 292 -15.14 -15.95 -15.29
N ASN A 293 -15.41 -14.92 -14.47
CA ASN A 293 -15.40 -13.53 -14.91
C ASN A 293 -14.03 -13.10 -15.46
N GLU A 294 -14.07 -12.55 -16.67
CA GLU A 294 -12.94 -11.90 -17.32
C GLU A 294 -13.01 -10.39 -17.08
N TYR A 295 -11.89 -9.82 -16.65
CA TYR A 295 -11.73 -8.39 -16.41
C TYR A 295 -10.70 -7.81 -17.36
N THR A 296 -10.83 -6.54 -17.71
CA THR A 296 -9.83 -5.84 -18.52
C THR A 296 -8.77 -5.21 -17.61
N LYS A 297 -7.49 -5.51 -17.85
CA LYS A 297 -6.36 -4.85 -17.20
C LYS A 297 -5.28 -4.58 -18.25
N GLU A 298 -4.91 -3.32 -18.44
CA GLU A 298 -3.88 -2.92 -19.43
C GLU A 298 -4.12 -3.50 -20.84
N ASN A 299 -5.37 -3.49 -21.30
CA ASN A 299 -5.84 -4.08 -22.57
C ASN A 299 -5.70 -5.61 -22.68
N GLN A 300 -5.52 -6.31 -21.56
CA GLN A 300 -5.51 -7.77 -21.49
C GLN A 300 -6.71 -8.27 -20.67
N SER A 301 -7.25 -9.42 -21.07
CA SER A 301 -8.22 -10.15 -20.26
C SER A 301 -7.50 -10.89 -19.13
N ILE A 302 -7.98 -10.71 -17.90
CA ILE A 302 -7.43 -11.34 -16.69
C ILE A 302 -8.55 -11.87 -15.81
N LEU A 303 -8.31 -13.00 -15.14
CA LEU A 303 -9.22 -13.57 -14.14
C LEU A 303 -8.90 -13.04 -12.76
N LEU A 304 -9.93 -12.96 -11.90
CA LEU A 304 -9.75 -12.56 -10.49
C LEU A 304 -8.70 -13.43 -9.78
N ILE A 305 -8.73 -14.74 -10.01
CA ILE A 305 -7.78 -15.69 -9.43
C ILE A 305 -6.33 -15.39 -9.86
N ASP A 306 -6.11 -15.04 -11.12
CA ASP A 306 -4.77 -14.66 -11.61
C ASP A 306 -4.29 -13.36 -10.98
N GLU A 307 -5.19 -12.39 -10.76
CA GLU A 307 -4.86 -11.17 -10.02
C GLU A 307 -4.48 -11.49 -8.57
N ILE A 308 -5.19 -12.40 -7.88
CA ILE A 308 -4.83 -12.82 -6.52
C ILE A 308 -3.41 -13.42 -6.50
N PHE A 309 -3.08 -14.31 -7.44
CA PHE A 309 -1.72 -14.87 -7.54
C PHE A 309 -0.67 -13.80 -7.84
N TYR A 310 -0.98 -12.84 -8.71
CA TYR A 310 -0.08 -11.73 -9.00
C TYR A 310 0.17 -10.83 -7.77
N ARG A 311 -0.90 -10.45 -7.06
CA ARG A 311 -0.83 -9.58 -5.87
C ARG A 311 -0.09 -10.25 -4.72
N THR A 312 -0.32 -11.53 -4.47
CA THR A 312 0.39 -12.27 -3.41
C THR A 312 1.87 -12.45 -3.73
N LYS A 313 2.25 -12.66 -5.01
CA LYS A 313 3.66 -12.63 -5.44
C LYS A 313 4.30 -11.25 -5.19
N LYS A 314 3.59 -10.17 -5.54
CA LYS A 314 4.06 -8.80 -5.27
C LYS A 314 4.28 -8.57 -3.77
N MET A 315 3.33 -8.99 -2.94
CA MET A 315 3.43 -8.88 -1.49
C MET A 315 4.61 -9.70 -0.93
N GLU A 316 4.91 -10.87 -1.48
CA GLU A 316 6.11 -11.64 -1.13
C GLU A 316 7.41 -10.92 -1.52
N GLN A 317 7.45 -10.22 -2.66
CA GLN A 317 8.60 -9.38 -3.02
C GLN A 317 8.81 -8.27 -1.99
N GLU A 318 7.74 -7.59 -1.60
CA GLU A 318 7.79 -6.52 -0.59
C GLU A 318 8.15 -7.05 0.79
N ARG A 319 7.65 -8.24 1.17
CA ARG A 319 8.06 -8.92 2.42
C ARG A 319 9.56 -9.18 2.41
N ARG A 320 10.09 -9.88 1.39
CA ARG A 320 11.53 -10.18 1.28
C ARG A 320 12.38 -8.92 1.34
N TYR A 321 11.95 -7.88 0.64
CA TYR A 321 12.64 -6.60 0.62
C TYR A 321 12.65 -5.91 1.98
N CYS A 322 11.49 -5.73 2.63
CA CYS A 322 11.38 -5.08 3.93
C CYS A 322 12.05 -5.90 5.04
N MET A 323 12.07 -7.23 4.95
CA MET A 323 12.74 -8.09 5.92
C MET A 323 14.27 -7.93 5.91
N ARG A 324 14.88 -7.35 4.87
CA ARG A 324 16.31 -6.96 4.92
C ARG A 324 16.61 -5.97 6.05
N PHE A 325 15.61 -5.21 6.49
CA PHE A 325 15.72 -4.20 7.54
C PHE A 325 14.98 -4.60 8.82
N LEU A 326 13.90 -5.37 8.69
CA LEU A 326 13.02 -5.74 9.81
C LEU A 326 13.34 -7.11 10.43
N ALA A 327 14.03 -8.03 9.74
CA ALA A 327 14.27 -9.39 10.22
C ALA A 327 14.89 -9.50 11.62
N PRO A 328 15.80 -8.60 12.06
CA PRO A 328 16.30 -8.64 13.44
C PRO A 328 15.18 -8.54 14.48
N TYR A 329 14.14 -7.74 14.22
CA TYR A 329 13.08 -7.44 15.17
C TYR A 329 11.82 -8.29 14.93
N LEU A 330 11.52 -8.56 13.66
CA LEU A 330 10.35 -9.28 13.15
C LEU A 330 10.80 -10.37 12.17
N PRO A 331 10.93 -11.63 12.61
CA PRO A 331 11.31 -12.73 11.72
C PRO A 331 10.07 -13.28 10.99
N LEU A 332 9.51 -12.47 10.08
CA LEU A 332 8.38 -12.83 9.23
C LEU A 332 8.89 -13.60 8.00
N THR A 333 8.66 -14.92 7.95
CA THR A 333 9.36 -15.82 7.01
C THR A 333 8.52 -16.31 5.84
N GLU A 334 7.19 -16.27 5.95
CA GLU A 334 6.28 -16.85 4.95
C GLU A 334 4.96 -16.07 4.88
N ILE A 335 4.31 -16.14 3.72
CA ILE A 335 2.91 -15.76 3.50
C ILE A 335 2.12 -17.03 3.23
N LYS A 336 1.02 -17.23 3.95
CA LYS A 336 0.04 -18.30 3.73
C LYS A 336 -1.20 -17.70 3.12
N VAL A 337 -1.67 -18.32 2.06
CA VAL A 337 -2.85 -17.86 1.34
C VAL A 337 -3.89 -18.96 1.36
N ARG A 338 -5.12 -18.59 1.71
CA ARG A 338 -6.31 -19.43 1.63
C ARG A 338 -7.35 -18.71 0.78
N ILE A 339 -7.77 -19.35 -0.30
CA ILE A 339 -8.85 -18.90 -1.18
C ILE A 339 -9.99 -19.88 -1.00
N GLU A 340 -11.06 -19.42 -0.38
CA GLU A 340 -12.32 -20.14 -0.24
C GLU A 340 -13.27 -19.71 -1.36
N ILE A 341 -13.61 -20.67 -2.21
CA ILE A 341 -14.52 -20.48 -3.34
C ILE A 341 -15.88 -21.00 -2.92
N GLU A 342 -16.85 -20.09 -2.78
CA GLU A 342 -18.19 -20.37 -2.30
C GLU A 342 -19.13 -20.59 -3.49
N SER A 343 -20.01 -21.59 -3.39
CA SER A 343 -21.02 -21.82 -4.42
C SER A 343 -22.09 -20.74 -4.35
N GLU A 344 -22.36 -20.09 -5.48
CA GLU A 344 -23.47 -19.12 -5.57
C GLU A 344 -24.83 -19.77 -5.25
N PHE A 345 -24.97 -21.07 -5.51
CA PHE A 345 -26.24 -21.79 -5.38
C PHE A 345 -26.41 -22.50 -4.04
N ASP A 346 -25.32 -22.72 -3.29
CA ASP A 346 -25.32 -23.47 -2.03
C ASP A 346 -24.26 -22.91 -1.08
N LEU A 347 -24.70 -22.08 -0.12
CA LEU A 347 -23.84 -21.46 0.89
C LEU A 347 -23.15 -22.47 1.83
N THR A 348 -23.50 -23.76 1.77
CA THR A 348 -22.83 -24.82 2.54
C THR A 348 -21.74 -25.53 1.76
N GLN A 349 -21.63 -25.25 0.46
CA GLN A 349 -20.65 -25.83 -0.44
C GLN A 349 -19.53 -24.83 -0.74
N SER A 350 -18.31 -25.21 -0.36
CA SER A 350 -17.09 -24.44 -0.61
C SER A 350 -15.96 -25.34 -1.08
N GLU A 351 -15.09 -24.85 -1.97
CA GLU A 351 -13.80 -25.48 -2.27
C GLU A 351 -12.67 -24.55 -1.83
N VAL A 352 -11.63 -25.12 -1.24
CA VAL A 352 -10.54 -24.34 -0.65
C VAL A 352 -9.24 -24.62 -1.38
N ILE A 353 -8.58 -23.54 -1.80
CA ILE A 353 -7.25 -23.56 -2.39
C ILE A 353 -6.30 -22.92 -1.39
N THR A 354 -5.20 -23.61 -1.09
CA THR A 354 -4.17 -23.09 -0.18
C THR A 354 -2.80 -23.18 -0.84
N TYR A 355 -1.95 -22.20 -0.54
CA TYR A 355 -0.55 -22.18 -0.94
C TYR A 355 0.25 -21.30 0.03
N SER A 356 1.57 -21.46 0.01
CA SER A 356 2.50 -20.66 0.78
C SER A 356 3.55 -20.03 -0.14
N LEU A 357 3.93 -18.80 0.18
CA LEU A 357 5.04 -18.09 -0.44
C LEU A 357 6.14 -17.96 0.62
N LYS A 358 7.26 -18.62 0.37
CA LYS A 358 8.43 -18.61 1.24
C LYS A 358 9.69 -18.84 0.43
N GLU A 359 10.82 -18.57 1.03
CA GLU A 359 12.09 -19.04 0.49
C GLU A 359 12.20 -20.55 0.73
N ASP A 360 12.44 -21.32 -0.33
CA ASP A 360 12.70 -22.75 -0.26
C ASP A 360 13.95 -23.06 -1.12
N GLY A 361 14.87 -23.84 -0.57
CA GLY A 361 16.14 -24.17 -1.21
C GLY A 361 17.11 -22.98 -1.35
N TYR A 362 17.93 -23.02 -2.42
CA TYR A 362 18.93 -21.99 -2.70
C TYR A 362 18.26 -20.70 -3.20
N PRO A 363 18.75 -19.49 -2.84
CA PRO A 363 18.12 -18.24 -3.27
C PRO A 363 18.03 -18.14 -4.80
N THR A 364 16.80 -18.14 -5.30
CA THR A 364 16.48 -17.83 -6.69
C THR A 364 15.68 -16.53 -6.76
N ASN A 365 15.75 -15.86 -7.90
CA ASN A 365 14.97 -14.63 -8.14
C ASN A 365 13.47 -14.93 -8.34
N GLU A 366 13.09 -16.18 -8.56
CA GLU A 366 11.73 -16.57 -8.88
C GLU A 366 10.93 -16.84 -7.61
N ILE A 367 9.73 -16.26 -7.54
CA ILE A 367 8.76 -16.56 -6.49
C ILE A 367 7.82 -17.63 -7.01
N VAL A 368 7.88 -18.79 -6.37
CA VAL A 368 7.10 -19.98 -6.74
C VAL A 368 5.83 -20.03 -5.90
N ILE A 369 4.70 -20.25 -6.55
CA ILE A 369 3.43 -20.61 -5.89
C ILE A 369 3.37 -22.13 -5.83
N ASP A 370 3.35 -22.68 -4.63
CA ASP A 370 3.45 -24.12 -4.36
C ASP A 370 2.11 -24.86 -4.34
N CYS A 371 1.22 -24.54 -5.29
CA CYS A 371 -0.01 -25.30 -5.51
C CYS A 371 -0.18 -25.74 -6.97
N ASN A 372 -0.98 -26.79 -7.17
CA ASN A 372 -1.25 -27.31 -8.51
C ASN A 372 -2.13 -26.34 -9.32
N GLN A 373 -3.07 -25.69 -8.66
CA GLN A 373 -4.02 -24.76 -9.27
C GLN A 373 -3.48 -23.32 -9.34
N ASN A 374 -2.21 -23.17 -9.74
CA ASN A 374 -1.49 -21.89 -9.69
C ASN A 374 -1.80 -20.90 -10.83
N THR A 375 -2.94 -21.07 -11.52
CA THR A 375 -3.51 -20.12 -12.49
C THR A 375 -5.03 -20.17 -12.41
N GLY A 376 -5.70 -19.10 -12.83
CA GLY A 376 -7.17 -19.03 -12.88
C GLY A 376 -7.78 -20.13 -13.74
N GLU A 377 -7.19 -20.43 -14.90
CA GLU A 377 -7.63 -21.55 -15.75
C GLU A 377 -7.54 -22.91 -15.06
N LYS A 378 -6.46 -23.19 -14.32
CA LYS A 378 -6.35 -24.45 -13.58
C LYS A 378 -7.35 -24.54 -12.42
N VAL A 379 -7.69 -23.41 -11.80
CA VAL A 379 -8.76 -23.35 -10.80
C VAL A 379 -10.11 -23.66 -11.45
N LYS A 380 -10.42 -23.06 -12.62
CA LYS A 380 -11.64 -23.37 -13.38
C LYS A 380 -11.72 -24.86 -13.71
N GLU A 381 -10.66 -25.44 -14.26
CA GLU A 381 -10.61 -26.86 -14.61
C GLU A 381 -10.81 -27.76 -13.38
N PHE A 382 -10.18 -27.42 -12.26
CA PHE A 382 -10.32 -28.13 -10.99
C PHE A 382 -11.78 -28.13 -10.50
N LEU A 383 -12.43 -26.97 -10.48
CA LEU A 383 -13.83 -26.85 -10.05
C LEU A 383 -14.80 -27.58 -11.01
N LYS A 384 -14.59 -27.47 -12.32
CA LYS A 384 -15.36 -28.25 -13.32
C LYS A 384 -15.20 -29.75 -13.10
N GLY A 385 -13.98 -30.23 -12.83
CA GLY A 385 -13.72 -31.63 -12.50
C GLY A 385 -14.41 -32.12 -11.21
N LYS A 386 -14.77 -31.18 -10.32
CA LYS A 386 -15.55 -31.43 -9.09
C LYS A 386 -17.07 -31.31 -9.29
N GLY A 387 -17.52 -31.01 -10.51
CA GLY A 387 -18.95 -30.87 -10.83
C GLY A 387 -19.56 -29.53 -10.45
N TRP A 388 -18.74 -28.51 -10.17
CA TRP A 388 -19.23 -27.15 -9.92
C TRP A 388 -19.86 -26.56 -11.18
N ARG A 389 -20.96 -25.82 -10.99
CA ARG A 389 -21.54 -24.96 -12.02
C ARG A 389 -20.84 -23.60 -11.91
N LEU A 390 -20.17 -23.17 -12.98
CA LEU A 390 -19.37 -21.96 -13.06
C LEU A 390 -19.89 -21.00 -14.12
#